data_AF-A0A9W8LP73-F1
#
_entry.id   AF-A0A9W8LP73-F1
#
_cell.length_a   1.000
_cell.length_b   1.000
_cell.length_c   1.000
_cell.angle_alpha   90.00
_cell.angle_beta   90.00
_cell.angle_gamma   90.00
#
_symmetry.space_group_name_H-M   'P 1'
#
loop_
_entity.id
_entity.type
_entity.pdbx_description
1 polymer ?
#
loop_
_entity_poly.entity_id
_entity_poly.type
_entity_poly.pdbx_seq_one_letter_code
_entity_poly.pdbx_strand_id
1 'polypeptide(L)'
;MAYRVIEFRADPTLLNPSFDGYKLQLPDDEDSSTKGAINTYQLHSAPVEPQRLPNNALLTYDEVYSRIHYNHLFPGPRQKTVIYIDQDRQVILVEFFKEAPPRFCKIFDIPHCISTNVYLGYPGAYSLGNDMVLIFDGVESMYVLRRMYEDSNSGEHWRAAGVFEIGMGRVAAGPQNGKGPRIMHYILSASLAQSSEGGSVIRLHTCCRIDKEAGYAGEGESIATGSKDLGSAQSDQHRAVPTFCVQAIQINGIFDDILGISTERTSSSMQADIVHLDTSVIHTLHTHSIPVYCEFLDTGRYVLGVKGGVVLDDTELKRQLSSLSDPMSPAAHHMQSEPYYWTQTSSDVTVCIELPVPIKASQILCELSRTSLSLHFDTSAGDLASHTYNRAQFCDSIVADESVWTLENGRILTLYLQKEHEGARWATVFANDDGVLETMDSNEFAVIRERLEKYTAADYEPHGQRAPLMQPFLDQDTGGDMDQLEETSDMAVMFSVRSWNTGEAEASSV
;
A
#
# COMPACT_ATOMS: atom_id res chain seq x y z
N MET A 1 -8.22 8.64 -7.90
CA MET A 1 -9.54 9.25 -7.57
C MET A 1 -9.41 10.75 -7.80
N ALA A 2 -10.14 11.33 -8.76
CA ALA A 2 -10.18 12.78 -8.88
C ALA A 2 -10.92 13.33 -7.66
N TYR A 3 -10.20 13.95 -6.72
CA TYR A 3 -10.82 14.76 -5.69
C TYR A 3 -11.49 15.92 -6.41
N ARG A 4 -12.79 15.80 -6.69
CA ARG A 4 -13.60 16.98 -7.02
C ARG A 4 -13.51 17.85 -5.78
N VAL A 5 -12.76 18.94 -5.88
CA VAL A 5 -12.83 20.03 -4.92
C VAL A 5 -14.29 20.45 -4.89
N ILE A 6 -14.98 20.11 -3.80
CA ILE A 6 -16.31 20.64 -3.55
C ILE A 6 -16.07 22.08 -3.15
N GLU A 7 -16.13 22.98 -4.14
CA GLU A 7 -16.01 24.40 -3.91
C GLU A 7 -17.29 24.87 -3.22
N PHE A 8 -17.25 24.92 -1.88
CA PHE A 8 -18.32 25.52 -1.09
C PHE A 8 -18.27 27.04 -1.26
N ARG A 9 -19.02 27.56 -2.23
CA ARG A 9 -19.22 29.00 -2.33
C ARG A 9 -20.20 29.43 -1.25
N ALA A 10 -19.67 30.12 -0.25
CA ALA A 10 -20.46 30.81 0.75
C ALA A 10 -21.41 31.78 0.06
N ASP A 11 -22.72 31.59 0.23
CA ASP A 11 -23.71 32.60 -0.11
C ASP A 11 -23.80 33.58 1.07
N PRO A 12 -23.24 34.80 0.97
CA PRO A 12 -23.20 35.75 2.07
C PRO A 12 -24.59 36.22 2.50
N THR A 13 -25.63 35.98 1.69
CA THR A 13 -27.02 36.28 2.08
C THR A 13 -27.60 35.27 3.06
N LEU A 14 -27.03 34.07 3.13
CA LEU A 14 -27.41 33.00 4.06
C LEU A 14 -26.51 32.96 5.31
N LEU A 15 -25.46 33.79 5.34
CA LEU A 15 -24.52 33.89 6.45
C LEU A 15 -24.78 35.15 7.27
N ASN A 16 -24.86 35.01 8.58
CA ASN A 16 -24.91 36.12 9.53
C ASN A 16 -23.53 36.81 9.65
N PRO A 17 -23.39 38.07 9.19
CA PRO A 17 -22.10 38.78 9.16
C PRO A 17 -21.50 39.07 10.55
N SER A 18 -22.20 38.74 11.63
CA SER A 18 -21.71 38.88 13.01
C SER A 18 -20.86 37.70 13.49
N PHE A 19 -20.73 36.64 12.67
CA PHE A 19 -19.95 35.46 13.00
C PHE A 19 -18.77 35.31 12.03
N ASP A 20 -17.56 35.15 12.58
CA ASP A 20 -16.32 35.00 11.81
C ASP A 20 -16.07 33.56 11.32
N GLY A 21 -16.87 32.59 11.76
CA GLY A 21 -16.70 31.18 11.41
C GLY A 21 -18.01 30.41 11.36
N TYR A 22 -18.14 29.57 10.34
CA TYR A 22 -19.24 28.61 10.18
C TYR A 22 -18.69 27.20 10.20
N LYS A 23 -19.36 26.33 10.94
CA LYS A 23 -19.06 24.90 10.95
C LYS A 23 -20.05 24.19 10.04
N LEU A 24 -19.55 23.38 9.11
CA LEU A 24 -20.41 22.51 8.31
C LEU A 24 -20.91 21.39 9.23
N GLN A 25 -22.20 21.43 9.55
CA GLN A 25 -22.88 20.31 10.20
C GLN A 25 -23.42 19.40 9.11
N LEU A 26 -23.15 18.10 9.22
CA LEU A 26 -23.84 17.13 8.38
C LEU A 26 -25.34 17.19 8.71
N PRO A 27 -26.24 17.16 7.72
CA PRO A 27 -27.66 17.17 8.01
C PRO A 27 -28.02 15.99 8.92
N ASP A 28 -28.34 16.26 10.19
CA ASP A 28 -28.80 15.22 11.11
C ASP A 28 -30.26 14.91 10.82
N ASP A 29 -30.62 13.62 10.79
CA ASP A 29 -32.00 13.15 10.52
C ASP A 29 -32.99 13.54 11.64
N GLU A 30 -32.49 13.92 12.82
CA GLU A 30 -33.27 14.33 13.99
C GLU A 30 -33.76 15.79 13.88
N ASP A 31 -33.07 16.65 13.13
CA ASP A 31 -33.45 18.04 12.95
C ASP A 31 -34.58 18.18 11.92
N SER A 32 -35.73 18.68 12.38
CA SER A 32 -36.95 18.81 11.55
C SER A 32 -36.76 19.68 10.29
N SER A 33 -35.73 20.54 10.25
CA SER A 33 -35.36 21.37 9.10
C SER A 33 -34.46 20.67 8.06
N THR A 34 -33.76 19.61 8.43
CA THR A 34 -32.84 18.83 7.57
C THR A 34 -33.43 17.48 7.17
N LYS A 35 -34.58 17.11 7.74
CA LYS A 35 -35.33 15.91 7.40
C LYS A 35 -35.62 15.83 5.90
N GLY A 36 -34.93 14.93 5.19
CA GLY A 36 -35.01 14.73 3.75
C GLY A 36 -33.85 15.31 2.92
N ALA A 37 -32.82 15.88 3.56
CA ALA A 37 -31.60 16.32 2.88
C ALA A 37 -30.66 15.15 2.52
N ILE A 38 -30.68 14.09 3.33
CA ILE A 38 -29.93 12.85 3.08
C ILE A 38 -30.94 11.76 2.72
N ASN A 39 -30.72 11.09 1.58
CA ASN A 39 -31.47 9.91 1.21
C ASN A 39 -30.62 8.67 1.50
N THR A 40 -31.06 7.87 2.45
CA THR A 40 -30.40 6.60 2.80
C THR A 40 -31.11 5.45 2.12
N TYR A 41 -30.35 4.62 1.41
CA TYR A 41 -30.86 3.43 0.74
C TYR A 41 -30.10 2.20 1.21
N GLN A 42 -30.84 1.14 1.55
CA GLN A 42 -30.25 -0.14 1.89
C GLN A 42 -29.61 -0.76 0.64
N LEU A 43 -28.36 -1.23 0.77
CA LEU A 43 -27.72 -2.00 -0.29
C LEU A 43 -28.47 -3.33 -0.50
N HIS A 44 -28.55 -3.79 -1.75
CA HIS A 44 -29.20 -5.06 -2.09
C HIS A 44 -28.47 -6.27 -1.49
N SER A 45 -27.15 -6.17 -1.36
CA SER A 45 -26.26 -7.19 -0.81
C SER A 45 -25.19 -6.51 0.05
N ALA A 46 -24.67 -7.23 1.04
CA ALA A 46 -23.59 -6.72 1.87
C ALA A 46 -22.33 -6.51 1.01
N PRO A 47 -21.60 -5.39 1.18
CA PRO A 47 -20.35 -5.17 0.46
C PRO A 47 -19.32 -6.23 0.82
N VAL A 48 -18.34 -6.45 -0.05
CA VAL A 48 -17.20 -7.30 0.24
C VAL A 48 -16.46 -6.78 1.46
N GLU A 49 -16.34 -7.60 2.50
CA GLU A 49 -15.63 -7.22 3.72
C GLU A 49 -14.13 -7.51 3.61
N PRO A 50 -13.29 -6.71 4.28
CA PRO A 50 -11.88 -7.02 4.39
C PRO A 50 -11.66 -8.38 5.04
N GLN A 51 -10.91 -9.28 4.38
CA GLN A 51 -10.57 -10.58 4.96
C GLN A 51 -9.82 -10.40 6.29
N ARG A 52 -10.24 -11.16 7.32
CA ARG A 52 -9.52 -11.23 8.58
C ARG A 52 -8.15 -11.87 8.36
N LEU A 53 -7.11 -11.14 8.72
CA LEU A 53 -5.74 -11.60 8.65
C LEU A 53 -5.43 -12.54 9.81
N PRO A 54 -4.53 -13.52 9.63
CA PRO A 54 -4.05 -14.34 10.74
C PRO A 54 -3.25 -13.50 11.73
N ASN A 55 -3.20 -13.93 12.99
CA ASN A 55 -2.57 -13.18 14.08
C ASN A 55 -1.06 -12.92 13.89
N ASN A 56 -0.41 -13.70 13.03
CA ASN A 56 1.01 -13.60 12.69
C ASN A 56 1.24 -12.91 11.32
N ALA A 57 0.24 -12.20 10.79
CA ALA A 57 0.37 -11.42 9.57
C ALA A 57 1.42 -10.32 9.72
N LEU A 58 2.49 -10.39 8.93
CA LEU A 58 3.54 -9.37 8.89
C LEU A 58 3.22 -8.35 7.80
N LEU A 59 2.48 -7.30 8.17
CA LEU A 59 2.17 -6.16 7.31
C LEU A 59 2.89 -4.91 7.78
N THR A 60 3.31 -4.09 6.81
CA THR A 60 3.78 -2.73 7.06
C THR A 60 2.62 -1.82 7.48
N TYR A 61 2.93 -0.68 8.11
CA TYR A 61 1.93 0.33 8.46
C TYR A 61 1.10 0.76 7.26
N ASP A 62 1.73 1.02 6.10
CA ASP A 62 1.01 1.44 4.89
C ASP A 62 0.04 0.38 4.38
N GLU A 63 0.39 -0.91 4.48
CA GLU A 63 -0.50 -2.00 4.10
C GLU A 63 -1.70 -2.07 5.05
N VAL A 64 -1.49 -1.93 6.36
CA VAL A 64 -2.58 -1.88 7.35
C VAL A 64 -3.47 -0.66 7.11
N TYR A 65 -2.88 0.52 6.92
CA TYR A 65 -3.58 1.76 6.62
C TYR A 65 -4.43 1.62 5.35
N SER A 66 -3.84 1.13 4.25
CA SER A 66 -4.57 0.91 3.01
C SER A 66 -5.71 -0.09 3.16
N ARG A 67 -5.59 -1.07 4.06
CA ARG A 67 -6.67 -2.03 4.33
C ARG A 67 -7.82 -1.43 5.13
N ILE A 68 -7.52 -0.62 6.14
CA ILE A 68 -8.52 0.08 6.97
C ILE A 68 -9.28 1.11 6.13
N HIS A 69 -8.59 1.79 5.20
CA HIS A 69 -9.17 2.81 4.33
C HIS A 69 -9.69 2.25 3.00
N TYR A 70 -9.84 0.93 2.86
CA TYR A 70 -10.38 0.35 1.66
C TYR A 70 -11.82 0.83 1.42
N ASN A 71 -12.06 1.42 0.24
CA ASN A 71 -13.35 1.96 -0.12
C ASN A 71 -14.20 0.89 -0.81
N HIS A 72 -15.40 0.66 -0.31
CA HIS A 72 -16.36 -0.30 -0.89
C HIS A 72 -17.20 0.30 -2.03
N LEU A 73 -17.13 1.63 -2.23
CA LEU A 73 -17.87 2.36 -3.25
C LEU A 73 -16.91 3.02 -4.26
N PHE A 74 -17.00 2.60 -5.51
CA PHE A 74 -16.21 3.11 -6.61
C PHE A 74 -17.01 4.06 -7.49
N PRO A 75 -16.40 5.10 -8.08
CA PRO A 75 -17.07 5.92 -9.08
C PRO A 75 -17.52 5.08 -10.27
N GLY A 76 -18.81 5.20 -10.63
CA GLY A 76 -19.36 4.54 -11.81
C GLY A 76 -19.01 5.27 -13.11
N PRO A 77 -19.22 4.61 -14.26
CA PRO A 77 -18.80 5.10 -15.57
C PRO A 77 -19.57 6.35 -16.01
N ARG A 78 -20.75 6.61 -15.42
CA ARG A 78 -21.60 7.75 -15.75
C ARG A 78 -21.80 8.65 -14.54
N GLN A 79 -22.21 9.89 -14.80
CA GLN A 79 -22.70 10.77 -13.75
C GLN A 79 -23.84 10.09 -12.98
N LYS A 80 -23.86 10.30 -11.65
CA LYS A 80 -24.86 9.71 -10.74
C LYS A 80 -24.87 8.17 -10.75
N THR A 81 -23.73 7.56 -11.04
CA THR A 81 -23.55 6.11 -10.89
C THR A 81 -22.38 5.82 -9.98
N VAL A 82 -22.50 4.76 -9.20
CA VAL A 82 -21.42 4.19 -8.37
C VAL A 82 -21.40 2.69 -8.58
N ILE A 83 -20.27 2.06 -8.30
CA ILE A 83 -20.10 0.62 -8.35
C ILE A 83 -19.74 0.16 -6.95
N TYR A 84 -20.30 -0.96 -6.52
CA TYR A 84 -19.77 -1.69 -5.37
C TYR A 84 -19.63 -3.16 -5.72
N ILE A 85 -18.79 -3.84 -4.97
CA ILE A 85 -18.55 -5.28 -5.11
C ILE A 85 -19.07 -5.92 -3.83
N ASP A 86 -19.98 -6.86 -3.96
CA ASP A 86 -20.62 -7.50 -2.81
C ASP A 86 -19.82 -8.71 -2.28
N GLN A 87 -20.26 -9.23 -1.15
CA GLN A 87 -19.66 -10.40 -0.49
C GLN A 87 -19.63 -11.66 -1.38
N ASP A 88 -20.55 -11.77 -2.35
CA ASP A 88 -20.65 -12.88 -3.29
C ASP A 88 -19.80 -12.62 -4.55
N ARG A 89 -18.97 -11.57 -4.52
CA ARG A 89 -18.11 -11.10 -5.61
C ARG A 89 -18.88 -10.68 -6.87
N GLN A 90 -20.11 -10.20 -6.70
CA GLN A 90 -20.89 -9.60 -7.76
C GLN A 90 -20.57 -8.11 -7.87
N VAL A 91 -20.34 -7.65 -9.09
CA VAL A 91 -20.16 -6.22 -9.40
C VAL A 91 -21.52 -5.61 -9.61
N ILE A 92 -21.90 -4.68 -8.74
CA ILE A 92 -23.21 -4.02 -8.76
C ILE A 92 -23.03 -2.56 -9.14
N LEU A 93 -23.65 -2.16 -10.26
CA LEU A 93 -23.81 -0.77 -10.68
C LEU A 93 -25.06 -0.19 -10.02
N VAL A 94 -24.88 0.90 -9.29
CA VAL A 94 -25.95 1.65 -8.63
C VAL A 94 -26.16 2.97 -9.36
N GLU A 95 -27.41 3.27 -9.71
CA GLU A 95 -27.77 4.47 -10.46
C GLU A 95 -28.76 5.31 -9.66
N PHE A 96 -28.41 6.58 -9.46
CA PHE A 96 -29.22 7.51 -8.71
C PHE A 96 -30.11 8.35 -9.61
N PHE A 97 -31.39 8.41 -9.26
CA PHE A 97 -32.39 9.25 -9.90
C PHE A 97 -32.77 10.40 -8.96
N LYS A 98 -33.24 11.52 -9.52
CA LYS A 98 -33.57 12.72 -8.74
C LYS A 98 -34.75 12.49 -7.78
N GLU A 99 -35.74 11.70 -8.21
CA GLU A 99 -37.04 11.57 -7.55
C GLU A 99 -37.47 10.09 -7.43
N ALA A 100 -36.55 9.15 -7.61
CA ALA A 100 -36.81 7.72 -7.54
C ALA A 100 -35.69 7.01 -6.75
N PRO A 101 -35.99 5.87 -6.10
CA PRO A 101 -34.97 5.08 -5.43
C PRO A 101 -33.88 4.64 -6.42
N PRO A 102 -32.64 4.42 -5.95
CA PRO A 102 -31.56 4.01 -6.81
C PRO A 102 -31.85 2.65 -7.43
N ARG A 103 -31.41 2.46 -8.67
CA ARG A 103 -31.48 1.18 -9.37
C ARG A 103 -30.18 0.44 -9.16
N PHE A 104 -30.27 -0.80 -8.70
CA PHE A 104 -29.14 -1.71 -8.54
C PHE A 104 -29.15 -2.72 -9.68
N CYS A 105 -28.06 -2.80 -10.42
CA CYS A 105 -27.91 -3.68 -11.57
C CYS A 105 -26.63 -4.50 -11.40
N LYS A 106 -26.75 -5.83 -11.36
CA LYS A 106 -25.58 -6.70 -11.44
C LYS A 106 -25.01 -6.65 -12.86
N ILE A 107 -23.73 -6.29 -12.98
CA ILE A 107 -23.07 -6.12 -14.27
C ILE A 107 -22.02 -7.21 -14.55
N PHE A 108 -21.52 -7.89 -13.52
CA PHE A 108 -20.52 -8.95 -13.68
C PHE A 108 -20.44 -9.82 -12.42
N ASP A 109 -20.05 -11.09 -12.59
CA ASP A 109 -19.69 -11.99 -11.49
C ASP A 109 -18.17 -12.20 -11.57
N ILE A 110 -17.43 -11.75 -10.55
CA ILE A 110 -15.98 -11.97 -10.52
C ILE A 110 -15.75 -13.47 -10.26
N PRO A 111 -14.99 -14.16 -11.13
CA PRO A 111 -14.63 -15.55 -10.90
C PRO A 111 -14.02 -15.77 -9.51
N HIS A 112 -14.41 -16.86 -8.85
CA HIS A 112 -13.84 -17.19 -7.55
C HIS A 112 -12.37 -17.59 -7.72
N CYS A 113 -11.47 -16.78 -7.15
CA CYS A 113 -10.07 -17.12 -7.07
C CYS A 113 -9.87 -18.14 -5.94
N ILE A 114 -9.50 -19.38 -6.28
CA ILE A 114 -9.07 -20.38 -5.28
C ILE A 114 -7.63 -20.04 -4.90
N SER A 115 -7.46 -19.02 -4.04
CA SER A 115 -6.16 -18.71 -3.47
C SER A 115 -6.10 -19.18 -2.03
N THR A 116 -5.00 -19.87 -1.70
CA THR A 116 -4.65 -20.21 -0.31
C THR A 116 -3.92 -19.07 0.39
N ASN A 117 -3.70 -17.94 -0.28
CA ASN A 117 -3.02 -16.81 0.32
C ASN A 117 -3.98 -16.10 1.28
N VAL A 118 -3.51 -15.85 2.50
CA VAL A 118 -4.24 -15.12 3.55
C VAL A 118 -4.09 -13.60 3.41
N TYR A 119 -3.17 -13.14 2.55
CA TYR A 119 -2.85 -11.73 2.33
C TYR A 119 -3.48 -11.14 1.07
N LEU A 120 -4.62 -11.66 0.62
CA LEU A 120 -5.28 -11.15 -0.58
C LEU A 120 -5.56 -9.65 -0.45
N GLY A 121 -5.42 -8.97 -1.59
CA GLY A 121 -5.92 -7.61 -1.75
C GLY A 121 -7.44 -7.62 -1.86
N TYR A 122 -7.99 -6.43 -2.03
CA TYR A 122 -9.43 -6.24 -2.16
C TYR A 122 -9.79 -5.99 -3.61
N PRO A 123 -10.96 -6.49 -4.06
CA PRO A 123 -11.39 -6.24 -5.41
C PRO A 123 -11.63 -4.74 -5.61
N GLY A 124 -11.57 -4.27 -6.84
CA GLY A 124 -11.68 -2.84 -7.13
C GLY A 124 -12.40 -2.59 -8.43
N ALA A 125 -12.99 -1.40 -8.58
CA ALA A 125 -13.57 -0.98 -9.84
C ALA A 125 -13.04 0.41 -10.25
N TYR A 126 -12.68 0.54 -11.53
CA TYR A 126 -12.13 1.76 -12.10
C TYR A 126 -12.86 2.09 -13.39
N SER A 127 -13.56 3.22 -13.40
CA SER A 127 -14.24 3.70 -14.61
C SER A 127 -13.20 4.21 -15.62
N LEU A 128 -13.19 3.61 -16.81
CA LEU A 128 -12.28 3.96 -17.90
C LEU A 128 -12.94 4.92 -18.91
N GLY A 129 -14.27 4.96 -18.93
CA GLY A 129 -15.09 5.81 -19.78
C GLY A 129 -16.58 5.63 -19.46
N ASN A 130 -17.46 6.15 -20.32
CA ASN A 130 -18.91 6.06 -20.12
C ASN A 130 -19.50 4.65 -20.34
N ASP A 131 -18.75 3.78 -20.99
CA ASP A 131 -19.16 2.45 -21.43
C ASP A 131 -18.13 1.37 -21.05
N MET A 132 -17.08 1.72 -20.29
CA MET A 132 -16.01 0.79 -19.95
C MET A 132 -15.57 0.91 -18.49
N VAL A 133 -15.43 -0.24 -17.85
CA VAL A 133 -15.02 -0.36 -16.44
C VAL A 133 -13.96 -1.44 -16.34
N LEU A 134 -12.89 -1.19 -15.60
CA LEU A 134 -11.90 -2.17 -15.20
C LEU A 134 -12.26 -2.71 -13.81
N ILE A 135 -12.32 -4.03 -13.67
CA ILE A 135 -12.57 -4.71 -12.40
C ILE A 135 -11.33 -5.49 -12.00
N PHE A 136 -10.83 -5.23 -10.80
CA PHE A 136 -9.76 -6.00 -10.16
C PHE A 136 -10.37 -7.03 -9.21
N ASP A 137 -9.86 -8.26 -9.22
CA ASP A 137 -10.34 -9.35 -8.35
C ASP A 137 -9.76 -9.32 -6.92
N GLY A 138 -8.82 -8.41 -6.66
CA GLY A 138 -8.08 -8.31 -5.40
C GLY A 138 -6.80 -9.13 -5.35
N VAL A 139 -6.45 -9.84 -6.41
CA VAL A 139 -5.33 -10.78 -6.44
C VAL A 139 -4.39 -10.47 -7.60
N GLU A 140 -4.81 -10.84 -8.81
CA GLU A 140 -4.00 -10.77 -10.03
C GLU A 140 -4.85 -10.57 -11.28
N SER A 141 -6.11 -11.01 -11.28
CA SER A 141 -6.95 -10.93 -12.47
C SER A 141 -7.65 -9.58 -12.57
N MET A 142 -7.63 -9.05 -13.79
CA MET A 142 -8.29 -7.82 -14.19
C MET A 142 -9.27 -8.10 -15.31
N TYR A 143 -10.49 -7.62 -15.20
CA TYR A 143 -11.55 -7.79 -16.19
C TYR A 143 -11.93 -6.43 -16.76
N VAL A 144 -11.87 -6.29 -18.08
CA VAL A 144 -12.38 -5.12 -18.79
C VAL A 144 -13.83 -5.39 -19.15
N LEU A 145 -14.75 -4.68 -18.51
CA LEU A 145 -16.17 -4.74 -18.81
C LEU A 145 -16.55 -3.63 -19.78
N ARG A 146 -17.33 -3.99 -20.80
CA ARG A 146 -17.89 -3.04 -21.76
C ARG A 146 -19.42 -3.11 -21.72
N ARG A 147 -20.03 -1.93 -21.77
CA ARG A 147 -21.48 -1.77 -21.92
C ARG A 147 -21.85 -1.97 -23.38
N MET A 148 -22.83 -2.83 -23.61
CA MET A 148 -23.34 -3.14 -24.93
C MET A 148 -24.72 -2.52 -25.11
N TYR A 149 -24.99 -2.04 -26.32
CA TYR A 149 -26.31 -1.61 -26.73
C TYR A 149 -26.89 -2.69 -27.63
N GLU A 150 -27.95 -3.35 -27.19
CA GLU A 150 -28.76 -4.18 -28.10
C GLU A 150 -29.82 -3.30 -28.78
N ASP A 151 -30.24 -3.71 -29.98
CA ASP A 151 -31.21 -2.99 -30.77
C ASP A 151 -32.56 -2.85 -30.04
N SER A 152 -32.80 -1.64 -29.55
CA SER A 152 -34.09 -1.00 -29.23
C SER A 152 -35.05 -1.62 -28.21
N ASN A 153 -34.85 -2.81 -27.63
CA ASN A 153 -35.81 -3.33 -26.63
C ASN A 153 -35.28 -4.19 -25.47
N SER A 154 -34.01 -4.59 -25.47
CA SER A 154 -33.39 -5.28 -24.34
C SER A 154 -32.55 -4.29 -23.55
N GLY A 155 -32.67 -4.33 -22.22
CA GLY A 155 -32.02 -3.39 -21.33
C GLY A 155 -30.50 -3.34 -21.52
N GLU A 156 -29.88 -2.33 -20.90
CA GLU A 156 -28.43 -2.20 -20.86
C GLU A 156 -27.82 -3.48 -20.27
N HIS A 157 -26.88 -4.09 -21.00
CA HIS A 157 -26.14 -5.25 -20.51
C HIS A 157 -24.64 -4.99 -20.60
N TRP A 158 -23.92 -5.59 -19.66
CA TRP A 158 -22.47 -5.50 -19.56
C TRP A 158 -21.86 -6.85 -19.91
N ARG A 159 -20.71 -6.82 -20.58
CA ARG A 159 -19.96 -8.01 -20.96
C ARG A 159 -18.49 -7.82 -20.66
N ALA A 160 -17.82 -8.87 -20.18
CA ALA A 160 -16.35 -8.89 -20.15
C ALA A 160 -15.81 -8.89 -21.59
N ALA A 161 -15.19 -7.79 -21.98
CA ALA A 161 -14.53 -7.60 -23.26
C ALA A 161 -13.12 -8.22 -23.27
N GLY A 162 -12.47 -8.29 -22.11
CA GLY A 162 -11.20 -8.98 -21.98
C GLY A 162 -10.77 -9.20 -20.53
N VAL A 163 -9.74 -10.02 -20.36
CA VAL A 163 -9.11 -10.33 -19.08
C VAL A 163 -7.59 -10.24 -19.22
N PHE A 164 -6.91 -9.81 -18.19
CA PHE A 164 -5.46 -9.91 -18.10
C PHE A 164 -5.02 -10.12 -16.66
N GLU A 165 -3.80 -10.63 -16.48
CA GLU A 165 -3.20 -10.82 -15.16
C GLU A 165 -2.11 -9.78 -14.92
N ILE A 166 -2.15 -9.13 -13.77
CA ILE A 166 -1.04 -8.34 -13.24
C ILE A 166 -0.08 -9.26 -12.48
N GLY A 167 1.23 -9.08 -12.66
CA GLY A 167 2.25 -9.97 -12.09
C GLY A 167 2.92 -10.92 -13.08
N MET A 168 2.54 -10.93 -14.37
CA MET A 168 3.32 -11.61 -15.43
C MET A 168 4.58 -10.82 -15.83
N GLY A 169 4.69 -9.55 -15.41
CA GLY A 169 5.87 -8.72 -15.60
C GLY A 169 6.96 -9.12 -14.61
N ARG A 170 8.12 -9.52 -15.13
CA ARG A 170 9.34 -9.85 -14.38
C ARG A 170 9.70 -8.72 -13.41
N VAL A 171 9.23 -8.77 -12.17
CA VAL A 171 10.01 -8.19 -11.07
C VAL A 171 11.20 -9.12 -10.96
N ALA A 172 12.38 -8.63 -11.32
CA ALA A 172 13.62 -9.38 -11.40
C ALA A 172 14.00 -9.96 -10.03
N ALA A 173 13.41 -11.10 -9.68
CA ALA A 173 13.78 -11.90 -8.52
C ALA A 173 13.21 -13.32 -8.63
N GLY A 174 13.82 -14.13 -9.51
CA GLY A 174 13.77 -15.58 -9.42
C GLY A 174 12.91 -16.33 -10.45
N PRO A 175 13.16 -17.65 -10.60
CA PRO A 175 12.54 -18.47 -11.64
C PRO A 175 11.04 -18.62 -11.46
N GLN A 176 10.35 -18.82 -12.59
CA GLN A 176 8.92 -19.12 -12.74
C GLN A 176 8.48 -20.45 -12.09
N ASN A 177 8.68 -20.60 -10.78
CA ASN A 177 7.99 -21.63 -10.03
C ASN A 177 6.67 -21.02 -9.56
N GLY A 178 5.54 -21.51 -10.10
CA GLY A 178 4.16 -21.10 -9.77
C GLY A 178 3.71 -21.40 -8.34
N LYS A 179 4.63 -21.33 -7.37
CA LYS A 179 4.46 -21.49 -5.93
C LYS A 179 5.08 -20.33 -5.14
N GLY A 180 5.46 -19.23 -5.80
CA GLY A 180 5.83 -18.00 -5.09
C GLY A 180 4.63 -17.44 -4.31
N PRO A 181 4.84 -16.79 -3.17
CA PRO A 181 3.77 -16.09 -2.47
C PRO A 181 3.15 -15.07 -3.42
N ARG A 182 1.83 -15.14 -3.61
CA ARG A 182 1.12 -14.15 -4.42
C ARG A 182 1.22 -12.79 -3.73
N ILE A 183 1.77 -11.80 -4.42
CA ILE A 183 1.99 -10.47 -3.84
C ILE A 183 0.68 -9.70 -3.89
N MET A 184 0.37 -8.98 -2.81
CA MET A 184 -0.77 -8.06 -2.78
C MET A 184 -0.50 -6.89 -3.72
N HIS A 185 -1.45 -6.62 -4.62
CA HIS A 185 -1.40 -5.49 -5.53
C HIS A 185 -2.41 -4.41 -5.11
N TYR A 186 -1.95 -3.16 -5.21
CA TYR A 186 -2.73 -1.94 -5.05
C TYR A 186 -2.87 -1.29 -6.41
N ILE A 187 -4.08 -0.94 -6.80
CA ILE A 187 -4.31 -0.21 -8.04
C ILE A 187 -4.45 1.26 -7.73
N LEU A 188 -3.41 2.00 -8.13
CA LEU A 188 -3.29 3.42 -7.81
C LEU A 188 -4.15 4.27 -8.75
N SER A 189 -4.13 3.94 -10.05
CA SER A 189 -4.86 4.67 -11.08
C SER A 189 -5.00 3.85 -12.36
N ALA A 190 -6.11 4.04 -13.07
CA ALA A 190 -6.35 3.46 -14.39
C ALA A 190 -7.02 4.49 -15.30
N SER A 191 -6.65 4.53 -16.58
CA SER A 191 -7.25 5.42 -17.57
C SER A 191 -7.27 4.78 -18.96
N LEU A 192 -8.23 5.19 -19.79
CA LEU A 192 -8.26 4.87 -21.21
C LEU A 192 -7.52 5.97 -21.98
N ALA A 193 -6.58 5.57 -22.84
CA ALA A 193 -5.83 6.47 -23.70
C ALA A 193 -5.91 6.01 -25.16
N GLN A 194 -5.68 6.95 -26.08
CA GLN A 194 -5.55 6.64 -27.51
C GLN A 194 -4.09 6.29 -27.81
N SER A 195 -3.87 5.17 -28.51
CA SER A 195 -2.57 4.76 -29.05
C SER A 195 -2.19 5.60 -30.27
N SER A 196 -0.90 5.78 -30.50
CA SER A 196 -0.37 6.37 -31.74
C SER A 196 -0.78 5.60 -32.99
N GLU A 197 -1.09 4.31 -32.85
CA GLU A 197 -1.53 3.43 -33.94
C GLU A 197 -3.04 3.48 -34.20
N GLY A 198 -3.79 4.34 -33.47
CA GLY A 198 -5.22 4.56 -33.69
C GLY A 198 -6.15 3.57 -32.98
N GLY A 199 -5.65 2.82 -31.99
CA GLY A 199 -6.45 1.96 -31.11
C GLY A 199 -6.53 2.48 -29.68
N SER A 200 -7.54 2.06 -28.92
CA SER A 200 -7.65 2.36 -27.49
C SER A 200 -6.70 1.46 -26.67
N VAL A 201 -6.02 2.03 -25.67
CA VAL A 201 -5.17 1.31 -24.72
C VAL A 201 -5.56 1.67 -23.30
N ILE A 202 -5.53 0.71 -22.37
CA ILE A 202 -5.63 1.03 -20.94
C ILE A 202 -4.23 1.28 -20.40
N ARG A 203 -4.12 2.33 -19.59
CA ARG A 203 -2.94 2.63 -18.80
C ARG A 203 -3.27 2.45 -17.34
N LEU A 204 -2.39 1.76 -16.63
CA LEU A 204 -2.61 1.30 -15.28
C LEU A 204 -1.35 1.58 -14.45
N HIS A 205 -1.51 2.12 -13.25
CA HIS A 205 -0.47 2.15 -12.24
C HIS A 205 -0.82 1.16 -11.13
N THR A 206 0.05 0.19 -10.90
CA THR A 206 -0.06 -0.77 -9.80
C THR A 206 1.07 -0.54 -8.81
N CYS A 207 0.86 -0.90 -7.56
CA CYS A 207 1.87 -0.92 -6.52
C CYS A 207 1.84 -2.27 -5.83
N CYS A 208 2.99 -2.86 -5.55
CA CYS A 208 3.10 -4.12 -4.82
C CYS A 208 4.32 -4.10 -3.90
N ARG A 209 4.29 -4.93 -2.84
CA ARG A 209 5.41 -5.05 -1.91
C ARG A 209 6.56 -5.83 -2.56
N ILE A 210 7.79 -5.41 -2.28
CA ILE A 210 9.00 -6.14 -2.65
C ILE A 210 9.43 -6.95 -1.43
N ASP A 211 9.27 -8.27 -1.48
CA ASP A 211 9.78 -9.13 -0.42
C ASP A 211 11.31 -9.22 -0.53
N LYS A 212 12.03 -8.80 0.52
CA LYS A 212 13.51 -8.83 0.57
C LYS A 212 14.08 -10.24 0.32
N GLU A 213 13.32 -11.30 0.61
CA GLU A 213 13.72 -12.69 0.35
C GLU A 213 13.69 -13.08 -1.13
N ALA A 214 12.89 -12.40 -1.94
CA ALA A 214 12.91 -12.52 -3.39
C ALA A 214 14.05 -11.62 -3.91
N GLY A 215 15.27 -12.16 -3.83
CA GLY A 215 16.54 -11.47 -4.04
C GLY A 215 16.51 -10.26 -4.97
N TYR A 216 16.57 -9.07 -4.37
CA TYR A 216 17.18 -7.91 -4.99
C TYR A 216 18.70 -8.15 -5.03
N ALA A 217 19.12 -9.14 -5.83
CA ALA A 217 20.50 -9.29 -6.21
C ALA A 217 20.81 -8.16 -7.20
N GLY A 218 21.05 -6.96 -6.66
CA GLY A 218 21.99 -6.09 -7.31
C GLY A 218 23.31 -6.86 -7.35
N GLU A 219 23.60 -7.53 -8.46
CA GLU A 219 24.92 -8.10 -8.73
C GLU A 219 25.92 -6.94 -8.88
N GLY A 220 26.32 -6.42 -7.73
CA GLY A 220 27.47 -5.56 -7.54
C GLY A 220 28.39 -6.24 -6.55
N GLU A 221 29.04 -7.33 -6.95
CA GLU A 221 30.19 -7.80 -6.17
C GLU A 221 31.32 -6.79 -6.31
N SER A 222 31.57 -6.13 -5.17
CA SER A 222 32.84 -5.51 -4.82
C SER A 222 33.98 -6.50 -5.06
N ILE A 223 34.81 -6.19 -6.04
CA ILE A 223 36.11 -6.84 -6.24
C ILE A 223 36.96 -6.59 -4.99
N ALA A 224 37.21 -7.64 -4.21
CA ALA A 224 38.37 -7.70 -3.34
C ALA A 224 39.62 -7.93 -4.20
N THR A 225 40.28 -6.85 -4.63
CA THR A 225 41.71 -6.91 -4.96
C THR A 225 42.45 -5.94 -4.06
N GLY A 226 43.41 -6.49 -3.30
CA GLY A 226 44.27 -5.70 -2.44
C GLY A 226 45.13 -4.75 -3.24
N SER A 227 45.10 -3.47 -2.88
CA SER A 227 46.21 -2.55 -3.06
C SER A 227 46.14 -1.45 -2.00
N LYS A 228 47.28 -1.21 -1.37
CA LYS A 228 47.51 -0.05 -0.50
C LYS A 228 47.57 1.24 -1.31
N ASP A 229 47.31 2.33 -0.58
CA ASP A 229 47.71 3.73 -0.80
C ASP A 229 46.77 4.71 -1.53
N LEU A 230 46.39 5.73 -0.74
CA LEU A 230 46.00 7.12 -1.00
C LEU A 230 44.76 7.46 -1.87
N GLY A 231 43.91 8.32 -1.29
CA GLY A 231 43.26 9.42 -2.01
C GLY A 231 41.78 9.64 -1.69
N SER A 232 41.49 10.72 -0.97
CA SER A 232 40.16 11.26 -0.65
C SER A 232 39.21 11.39 -1.85
N ALA A 233 37.94 10.98 -1.68
CA ALA A 233 36.78 11.64 -2.27
C ALA A 233 35.52 11.34 -1.43
N GLN A 234 34.79 12.40 -1.11
CA GLN A 234 33.49 12.40 -0.42
C GLN A 234 32.34 11.95 -1.32
N SER A 235 31.23 11.66 -0.63
CA SER A 235 29.83 11.49 -1.06
C SER A 235 29.48 10.22 -1.84
N ASP A 236 28.67 9.35 -1.24
CA ASP A 236 27.29 9.25 -1.71
C ASP A 236 26.35 8.61 -0.68
N GLN A 237 25.11 9.11 -0.70
CA GLN A 237 24.04 8.92 0.25
C GLN A 237 23.57 7.45 0.33
N HIS A 238 23.50 6.91 1.55
CA HIS A 238 22.80 5.66 1.85
C HIS A 238 21.29 5.86 1.61
N ARG A 239 20.79 5.40 0.46
CA ARG A 239 19.34 5.35 0.19
C ARG A 239 18.76 4.18 0.98
N ALA A 240 17.73 4.45 1.78
CA ALA A 240 16.96 3.40 2.43
C ALA A 240 16.48 2.36 1.39
N VAL A 241 16.25 1.12 1.83
CA VAL A 241 15.82 0.06 0.91
C VAL A 241 14.37 0.30 0.49
N PRO A 242 14.04 0.32 -0.81
CA PRO A 242 12.66 0.45 -1.24
C PRO A 242 11.84 -0.78 -0.82
N THR A 243 10.65 -0.54 -0.29
CA THR A 243 9.74 -1.58 0.20
C THR A 243 8.65 -1.92 -0.82
N PHE A 244 8.39 -1.00 -1.76
CA PHE A 244 7.34 -1.12 -2.74
C PHE A 244 7.83 -0.85 -4.15
N CYS A 245 7.16 -1.49 -5.10
CA CYS A 245 7.37 -1.40 -6.52
C CYS A 245 6.10 -0.82 -7.15
N VAL A 246 6.23 0.27 -7.90
CA VAL A 246 5.15 0.90 -8.65
C VAL A 246 5.37 0.65 -10.14
N GLN A 247 4.47 -0.07 -10.79
CA GLN A 247 4.56 -0.40 -12.20
C GLN A 247 3.58 0.44 -13.03
N ALA A 248 4.09 1.05 -14.09
CA ALA A 248 3.26 1.59 -15.17
C ALA A 248 3.03 0.48 -16.20
N ILE A 249 1.78 0.09 -16.41
CA ILE A 249 1.38 -1.01 -17.28
C ILE A 249 0.48 -0.47 -18.39
N GLN A 250 0.81 -0.80 -19.63
CA GLN A 250 -0.06 -0.59 -20.78
C GLN A 250 -0.73 -1.92 -21.16
N ILE A 251 -2.04 -1.88 -21.38
CA ILE A 251 -2.81 -3.01 -21.89
C ILE A 251 -3.29 -2.69 -23.29
N ASN A 252 -2.90 -3.55 -24.23
CA ASN A 252 -3.23 -3.44 -25.66
C ASN A 252 -4.36 -4.42 -26.03
N GLY A 253 -4.89 -4.29 -27.25
CA GLY A 253 -5.90 -5.21 -27.77
C GLY A 253 -7.34 -4.85 -27.40
N ILE A 254 -7.60 -3.61 -26.98
CA ILE A 254 -8.95 -3.10 -26.74
C ILE A 254 -9.47 -2.56 -28.07
N PHE A 255 -10.12 -3.43 -28.83
CA PHE A 255 -10.69 -3.04 -30.10
C PHE A 255 -12.00 -2.28 -29.86
N ASP A 256 -12.11 -1.08 -30.44
CA ASP A 256 -13.36 -0.33 -30.44
C ASP A 256 -14.47 -1.09 -31.19
N ASP A 257 -14.10 -2.03 -32.07
CA ASP A 257 -14.93 -2.70 -33.08
C ASP A 257 -15.22 -4.20 -32.81
N ILE A 258 -15.35 -4.63 -31.54
CA ILE A 258 -15.71 -6.03 -31.18
C ILE A 258 -17.13 -6.44 -31.68
N LEU A 259 -17.90 -5.52 -32.27
CA LEU A 259 -19.13 -5.84 -32.98
C LEU A 259 -18.89 -6.70 -34.25
N GLY A 260 -17.65 -6.85 -34.72
CA GLY A 260 -17.30 -7.56 -35.95
C GLY A 260 -16.90 -9.03 -35.84
N ILE A 261 -16.82 -9.64 -34.64
CA ILE A 261 -16.57 -11.09 -34.55
C ILE A 261 -17.85 -11.82 -34.95
N SER A 262 -17.93 -12.14 -36.24
CA SER A 262 -19.03 -12.83 -36.89
C SER A 262 -19.44 -14.08 -36.11
N THR A 263 -20.72 -14.12 -35.78
CA THR A 263 -21.54 -15.26 -35.36
C THR A 263 -21.49 -16.42 -36.37
N GLU A 264 -20.35 -17.10 -36.47
CA GLU A 264 -20.23 -18.43 -37.04
C GLU A 264 -19.45 -19.34 -36.08
N ARG A 265 -19.92 -19.43 -34.82
CA ARG A 265 -19.64 -20.59 -33.98
C ARG A 265 -20.94 -21.13 -33.40
N THR A 266 -21.29 -22.28 -33.93
CA THR A 266 -22.42 -23.14 -33.65
C THR A 266 -22.68 -23.34 -32.16
N SER A 267 -23.87 -22.93 -31.73
CA SER A 267 -24.72 -23.54 -30.70
C SER A 267 -24.12 -24.69 -29.88
N SER A 268 -23.47 -24.37 -28.76
CA SER A 268 -23.66 -25.02 -27.45
C SER A 268 -22.75 -24.34 -26.41
N SER A 269 -23.31 -23.97 -25.25
CA SER A 269 -22.67 -23.25 -24.13
C SER A 269 -22.40 -21.75 -24.35
N MET A 270 -23.34 -20.89 -23.92
CA MET A 270 -23.23 -19.42 -23.93
C MET A 270 -22.29 -18.91 -22.83
N GLN A 271 -20.99 -19.10 -22.99
CA GLN A 271 -19.99 -18.25 -22.36
C GLN A 271 -19.14 -17.70 -23.52
N ALA A 272 -19.40 -16.45 -23.91
CA ALA A 272 -18.57 -15.78 -24.90
C ALA A 272 -17.13 -15.80 -24.37
N ASP A 273 -16.20 -16.36 -25.15
CA ASP A 273 -14.79 -16.48 -24.75
C ASP A 273 -14.25 -15.10 -24.38
N ILE A 274 -13.87 -14.91 -23.12
CA ILE A 274 -13.25 -13.67 -22.65
C ILE A 274 -11.86 -13.60 -23.30
N VAL A 275 -11.59 -12.54 -24.05
CA VAL A 275 -10.31 -12.36 -24.76
C VAL A 275 -9.21 -12.06 -23.75
N HIS A 276 -8.09 -12.78 -23.82
CA HIS A 276 -6.92 -12.45 -23.04
C HIS A 276 -6.22 -11.23 -23.65
N LEU A 277 -6.03 -10.17 -22.87
CA LEU A 277 -5.41 -8.93 -23.32
C LEU A 277 -3.90 -8.97 -23.07
N ASP A 278 -3.15 -8.34 -23.98
CA ASP A 278 -1.70 -8.25 -23.88
C ASP A 278 -1.29 -7.10 -22.97
N THR A 279 -0.41 -7.39 -22.02
CA THR A 279 0.12 -6.40 -21.07
C THR A 279 1.61 -6.17 -21.29
N SER A 280 2.01 -4.90 -21.18
CA SER A 280 3.41 -4.50 -21.22
C SER A 280 3.71 -3.54 -20.07
N VAL A 281 4.69 -3.89 -19.24
CA VAL A 281 5.24 -2.96 -18.24
C VAL A 281 6.09 -1.93 -18.99
N ILE A 282 5.74 -0.65 -18.84
CA ILE A 282 6.42 0.48 -19.47
C ILE A 282 7.65 0.88 -18.66
N HIS A 283 7.48 1.06 -17.35
CA HIS A 283 8.57 1.31 -16.41
C HIS A 283 8.19 0.87 -14.99
N THR A 284 9.20 0.78 -14.14
CA THR A 284 9.06 0.39 -12.73
C THR A 284 9.74 1.42 -11.84
N LEU A 285 9.05 1.88 -10.80
CA LEU A 285 9.59 2.77 -9.79
C LEU A 285 9.64 2.05 -8.44
N HIS A 286 10.58 2.45 -7.60
CA HIS A 286 10.75 1.87 -6.27
C HIS A 286 10.50 2.94 -5.20
N THR A 287 9.64 2.63 -4.22
CA THR A 287 9.17 3.56 -3.19
C THR A 287 9.34 2.99 -1.78
N HIS A 288 9.44 3.87 -0.78
CA HIS A 288 9.45 3.47 0.63
C HIS A 288 8.04 3.17 1.17
N SER A 289 7.04 3.87 0.65
CA SER A 289 5.65 3.72 1.03
C SER A 289 4.79 3.32 -0.15
N ILE A 290 3.56 2.90 0.13
CA ILE A 290 2.50 2.89 -0.89
C ILE A 290 2.25 4.35 -1.31
N PRO A 291 2.17 4.69 -2.61
CA PRO A 291 1.82 6.03 -3.05
C PRO A 291 0.44 6.44 -2.54
N VAL A 292 0.37 7.63 -1.92
CA VAL A 292 -0.89 8.20 -1.41
C VAL A 292 -1.70 8.89 -2.51
N TYR A 293 -1.06 9.24 -3.62
CA TYR A 293 -1.70 9.88 -4.76
C TYR A 293 -1.09 9.42 -6.09
N CYS A 294 -1.94 9.12 -7.07
CA CYS A 294 -1.53 8.83 -8.43
C CYS A 294 -2.63 9.24 -9.41
N GLU A 295 -2.31 10.09 -10.38
CA GLU A 295 -3.29 10.55 -11.37
C GLU A 295 -2.61 10.85 -12.71
N PHE A 296 -3.28 10.48 -13.81
CA PHE A 296 -2.85 10.86 -15.15
C PHE A 296 -3.17 12.34 -15.39
N LEU A 297 -2.19 13.13 -15.80
CA LEU A 297 -2.41 14.52 -16.19
C LEU A 297 -2.83 14.62 -17.65
N ASP A 298 -2.16 13.85 -18.50
CA ASP A 298 -2.37 13.83 -19.95
C ASP A 298 -1.85 12.51 -20.55
N THR A 299 -1.77 12.44 -21.88
CA THR A 299 -1.31 11.25 -22.61
C THR A 299 0.19 10.98 -22.46
N GLY A 300 0.98 11.89 -21.91
CA GLY A 300 2.41 11.72 -21.73
C GLY A 300 2.86 11.72 -20.28
N ARG A 301 2.00 12.15 -19.33
CA ARG A 301 2.43 12.47 -17.97
C ARG A 301 1.43 12.06 -16.90
N TYR A 302 1.96 11.82 -15.70
CA TYR A 302 1.19 11.53 -14.51
C TYR A 302 1.83 12.20 -13.28
N VAL A 303 1.05 12.37 -12.21
CA VAL A 303 1.54 12.81 -10.90
C VAL A 303 1.57 11.61 -9.98
N LEU A 304 2.62 11.53 -9.17
CA LEU A 304 2.79 10.54 -8.11
C LEU A 304 3.15 11.25 -6.80
N GLY A 305 2.34 11.05 -5.77
CA GLY A 305 2.58 11.52 -4.40
C GLY A 305 2.97 10.35 -3.49
N VAL A 306 4.18 10.38 -2.93
CA VAL A 306 4.74 9.29 -2.11
C VAL A 306 5.35 9.87 -0.84
N LYS A 307 5.07 9.25 0.32
CA LYS A 307 5.73 9.63 1.57
C LYS A 307 7.22 9.30 1.46
N GLY A 308 8.08 10.29 1.69
CA GLY A 308 9.54 10.13 1.54
C GLY A 308 10.04 10.05 0.09
N GLY A 309 9.16 10.16 -0.91
CA GLY A 309 9.52 10.20 -2.33
C GLY A 309 9.87 8.84 -2.96
N VAL A 310 10.47 8.91 -4.16
CA VAL A 310 10.83 7.74 -4.98
C VAL A 310 12.33 7.48 -4.85
N VAL A 311 12.70 6.24 -4.56
CA VAL A 311 14.03 5.82 -4.12
C VAL A 311 14.94 5.46 -5.29
N LEU A 312 14.43 4.67 -6.23
CA LEU A 312 15.18 4.15 -7.38
C LEU A 312 14.27 4.20 -8.61
N ASP A 313 14.73 4.91 -9.64
CA ASP A 313 14.07 5.03 -10.93
C ASP A 313 14.66 3.95 -11.85
N ASP A 314 14.10 2.75 -11.74
CA ASP A 314 14.58 1.58 -12.46
C ASP A 314 13.80 1.47 -13.77
N THR A 315 14.05 2.43 -14.66
CA THR A 315 13.47 2.44 -16.00
C THR A 315 14.00 1.21 -16.72
N GLU A 316 13.18 0.17 -16.93
CA GLU A 316 13.54 -1.07 -17.66
C GLU A 316 14.27 -0.76 -18.99
N LEU A 317 13.95 0.41 -19.60
CA LEU A 317 14.63 0.96 -20.78
C LEU A 317 16.14 1.18 -20.62
N LYS A 318 16.63 1.56 -19.43
CA LYS A 318 18.08 1.74 -19.17
C LYS A 318 18.81 0.40 -19.10
N ARG A 319 18.15 -0.68 -18.66
CA ARG A 319 18.75 -2.03 -18.61
C ARG A 319 18.86 -2.69 -19.98
N GLN A 320 17.89 -2.48 -20.87
CA GLN A 320 17.89 -3.11 -22.20
C GLN A 320 19.03 -2.64 -23.11
N LEU A 321 19.68 -1.51 -22.82
CA LEU A 321 20.88 -1.06 -23.53
C LEU A 321 22.19 -1.69 -23.01
N SER A 322 22.16 -2.41 -21.89
CA SER A 322 23.37 -2.86 -21.19
C SER A 322 23.56 -4.39 -21.06
N SER A 323 22.60 -5.23 -21.46
CA SER A 323 22.70 -6.69 -21.27
C SER A 323 22.71 -7.47 -22.58
N LEU A 324 23.90 -7.64 -23.16
CA LEU A 324 24.23 -8.69 -24.14
C LEU A 324 25.37 -9.55 -23.58
N SER A 325 25.06 -10.49 -22.68
CA SER A 325 25.91 -11.68 -22.41
C SER A 325 25.23 -12.67 -21.45
N ASP A 326 25.38 -13.95 -21.77
CA ASP A 326 24.61 -15.12 -21.33
C ASP A 326 24.75 -15.58 -19.85
N PRO A 327 23.83 -16.46 -19.36
CA PRO A 327 23.61 -16.73 -17.93
C PRO A 327 24.18 -18.08 -17.45
N MET A 328 24.32 -18.32 -16.12
CA MET A 328 24.15 -19.67 -15.54
C MET A 328 23.92 -19.76 -14.01
N SER A 329 22.75 -20.33 -13.66
CA SER A 329 22.30 -21.28 -12.62
C SER A 329 22.63 -21.15 -11.09
N PRO A 330 21.64 -21.36 -10.18
CA PRO A 330 21.78 -21.16 -8.72
C PRO A 330 21.83 -22.46 -7.88
N ALA A 331 22.35 -22.36 -6.64
CA ALA A 331 22.09 -23.35 -5.58
C ALA A 331 22.08 -22.73 -4.16
N ALA A 332 20.88 -22.72 -3.56
CA ALA A 332 20.46 -22.87 -2.15
C ALA A 332 21.17 -22.11 -1.01
N HIS A 333 20.44 -21.25 -0.28
CA HIS A 333 20.75 -20.86 1.11
C HIS A 333 19.52 -20.61 2.01
N HIS A 334 19.81 -20.69 3.31
CA HIS A 334 18.99 -20.96 4.49
C HIS A 334 18.43 -19.67 5.11
N MET A 335 17.21 -19.70 5.66
CA MET A 335 16.56 -18.59 6.40
C MET A 335 17.37 -18.13 7.63
N GLN A 336 17.60 -16.82 7.80
CA GLN A 336 18.25 -16.23 8.97
C GLN A 336 17.45 -15.02 9.48
N SER A 337 17.21 -14.95 10.79
CA SER A 337 16.46 -13.89 11.50
C SER A 337 17.29 -12.62 11.69
N GLU A 338 16.63 -11.46 11.77
CA GLU A 338 17.27 -10.15 12.01
C GLU A 338 18.02 -10.11 13.36
N PRO A 339 19.14 -9.36 13.48
CA PRO A 339 20.04 -9.42 14.64
C PRO A 339 19.52 -8.70 15.89
N TYR A 340 18.58 -7.78 15.73
CA TYR A 340 17.87 -7.09 16.81
C TYR A 340 16.60 -6.45 16.24
N TYR A 341 15.74 -5.95 17.11
CA TYR A 341 14.63 -5.07 16.75
C TYR A 341 14.67 -3.84 17.64
N TRP A 342 14.09 -2.74 17.21
CA TRP A 342 14.14 -1.49 17.96
C TRP A 342 12.89 -0.64 17.74
N THR A 343 12.62 0.24 18.69
CA THR A 343 11.52 1.22 18.67
C THR A 343 12.07 2.56 19.15
N GLN A 344 11.36 3.66 18.96
CA GLN A 344 11.72 4.93 19.58
C GLN A 344 10.48 5.79 19.82
N THR A 345 10.57 6.67 20.81
CA THR A 345 9.61 7.74 21.07
C THR A 345 10.22 9.08 20.64
N SER A 346 9.58 10.20 20.97
CA SER A 346 10.21 11.53 20.84
C SER A 346 11.41 11.72 21.77
N SER A 347 11.46 11.01 22.91
CA SER A 347 12.46 11.19 23.96
C SER A 347 13.54 10.10 24.01
N ASP A 348 13.25 8.88 23.57
CA ASP A 348 14.12 7.73 23.77
C ASP A 348 14.11 6.75 22.59
N VAL A 349 15.10 5.85 22.57
CA VAL A 349 15.23 4.74 21.62
C VAL A 349 15.38 3.45 22.43
N THR A 350 14.56 2.44 22.14
CA THR A 350 14.64 1.12 22.77
C THR A 350 15.15 0.10 21.76
N VAL A 351 16.24 -0.60 22.07
CA VAL A 351 16.88 -1.60 21.20
C VAL A 351 16.87 -2.95 21.90
N CYS A 352 16.29 -3.97 21.27
CA CYS A 352 16.15 -5.32 21.82
C CYS A 352 16.94 -6.33 21.00
N ILE A 353 17.95 -6.93 21.61
CA ILE A 353 18.85 -7.91 21.00
C ILE A 353 18.51 -9.29 21.56
N GLU A 354 18.07 -10.21 20.70
CA GLU A 354 17.81 -11.60 21.09
C GLU A 354 19.11 -12.42 21.00
N LEU A 355 19.58 -12.89 22.15
CA LEU A 355 20.83 -13.61 22.27
C LEU A 355 20.60 -15.11 22.01
N PRO A 356 21.40 -15.76 21.14
CA PRO A 356 21.22 -17.16 20.77
C PRO A 356 21.46 -18.13 21.94
N VAL A 357 22.19 -17.68 22.97
CA VAL A 357 22.53 -18.46 24.16
C VAL A 357 22.18 -17.66 25.40
N PRO A 358 21.59 -18.28 26.44
CA PRO A 358 21.35 -17.60 27.71
C PRO A 358 22.66 -17.23 28.41
N ILE A 359 22.81 -15.96 28.77
CA ILE A 359 23.99 -15.41 29.47
C ILE A 359 23.58 -14.71 30.78
N LYS A 360 24.56 -14.48 31.66
CA LYS A 360 24.37 -13.69 32.89
C LYS A 360 24.81 -12.25 32.65
N ALA A 361 24.19 -11.30 33.36
CA ALA A 361 24.57 -9.88 33.30
C ALA A 361 26.06 -9.63 33.60
N SER A 362 26.68 -10.44 34.48
CA SER A 362 28.12 -10.36 34.78
C SER A 362 29.05 -10.70 33.61
N GLN A 363 28.50 -11.28 32.54
CA GLN A 363 29.22 -11.64 31.31
C GLN A 363 29.03 -10.60 30.21
N ILE A 364 28.32 -9.50 30.48
CA ILE A 364 28.06 -8.43 29.53
C ILE A 364 28.91 -7.23 29.96
N LEU A 365 29.78 -6.78 29.06
CA LEU A 365 30.43 -5.49 29.15
C LEU A 365 29.73 -4.56 28.17
N CYS A 366 28.82 -3.74 28.68
CA CYS A 366 28.09 -2.73 27.91
C CYS A 366 28.50 -1.34 28.40
N GLU A 367 29.14 -0.58 27.52
CA GLU A 367 29.51 0.81 27.73
C GLU A 367 28.73 1.68 26.74
N LEU A 368 27.86 2.51 27.30
CA LEU A 368 27.14 3.55 26.56
C LEU A 368 27.88 4.87 26.70
N SER A 369 28.20 5.49 25.57
CA SER A 369 28.75 6.83 25.51
C SER A 369 27.80 7.73 24.74
N ARG A 370 28.03 9.06 24.83
CA ARG A 370 27.19 10.06 24.16
C ARG A 370 26.92 9.75 22.68
N THR A 371 27.85 9.14 21.96
CA THR A 371 27.67 8.85 20.52
C THR A 371 27.93 7.41 20.14
N SER A 372 28.21 6.50 21.07
CA SER A 372 28.55 5.13 20.71
C SER A 372 28.28 4.06 21.76
N LEU A 373 28.03 2.84 21.27
CA LEU A 373 27.90 1.60 22.01
C LEU A 373 29.17 0.75 21.91
N SER A 374 29.68 0.29 23.05
CA SER A 374 30.60 -0.86 23.10
C SER A 374 29.93 -1.98 23.88
N LEU A 375 29.59 -3.07 23.19
CA LEU A 375 28.95 -4.25 23.75
C LEU A 375 29.81 -5.48 23.48
N HIS A 376 30.37 -6.05 24.54
CA HIS A 376 31.17 -7.26 24.49
C HIS A 376 30.64 -8.32 25.44
N PHE A 377 30.80 -9.59 25.06
CA PHE A 377 30.39 -10.72 25.88
C PHE A 377 31.62 -11.54 26.32
N ASP A 378 31.74 -11.80 27.62
CA ASP A 378 32.77 -12.65 28.21
C ASP A 378 32.33 -14.13 28.15
N THR A 379 32.36 -14.66 26.92
CA THR A 379 31.95 -16.02 26.62
C THR A 379 32.88 -16.63 25.59
N SER A 380 33.37 -17.83 25.90
CA SER A 380 34.21 -18.64 25.03
C SER A 380 33.46 -19.26 23.83
N ALA A 381 32.18 -18.92 23.65
CA ALA A 381 31.35 -19.39 22.55
C ALA A 381 31.39 -18.41 21.36
N GLY A 382 31.83 -18.91 20.19
CA GLY A 382 31.87 -18.14 18.94
C GLY A 382 30.50 -17.68 18.40
N ASP A 383 29.40 -18.13 19.00
CA ASP A 383 28.03 -17.90 18.53
C ASP A 383 27.50 -16.48 18.85
N LEU A 384 28.17 -15.70 19.70
CA LEU A 384 27.78 -14.32 20.07
C LEU A 384 28.58 -13.23 19.33
N ALA A 385 29.51 -13.62 18.45
CA ALA A 385 30.35 -12.67 17.71
C ALA A 385 29.52 -11.73 16.83
N SER A 386 28.39 -12.19 16.28
CA SER A 386 27.49 -11.38 15.44
C SER A 386 26.70 -10.31 16.23
N HIS A 387 26.70 -10.37 17.56
CA HIS A 387 25.99 -9.42 18.45
C HIS A 387 26.97 -8.54 19.24
N THR A 388 28.26 -8.60 18.91
CA THR A 388 29.30 -7.80 19.55
C THR A 388 29.46 -6.47 18.81
N TYR A 389 29.37 -5.36 19.53
CA TYR A 389 29.51 -4.01 18.98
C TYR A 389 30.75 -3.36 19.57
N ASN A 390 31.67 -2.88 18.73
CA ASN A 390 32.86 -2.18 19.19
C ASN A 390 32.79 -0.72 18.74
N ARG A 391 32.51 0.19 19.68
CA ARG A 391 32.32 1.63 19.42
C ARG A 391 31.39 1.90 18.23
N ALA A 392 30.31 1.13 18.12
CA ALA A 392 29.28 1.35 17.11
C ALA A 392 28.67 2.73 17.35
N GLN A 393 28.82 3.65 16.40
CA GLN A 393 28.30 5.00 16.55
C GLN A 393 26.78 4.96 16.47
N PHE A 394 26.10 5.69 17.35
CA PHE A 394 24.66 5.90 17.28
C PHE A 394 24.28 6.86 16.15
N CYS A 395 23.02 6.81 15.70
CA CYS A 395 22.50 7.71 14.69
C CYS A 395 22.58 9.20 15.13
N ASP A 396 22.28 9.47 16.40
CA ASP A 396 22.50 10.78 17.02
C ASP A 396 23.01 10.61 18.46
N SER A 397 23.20 11.73 19.15
CA SER A 397 23.73 11.78 20.50
C SER A 397 22.66 11.39 21.54
N ILE A 398 23.11 10.67 22.57
CA ILE A 398 22.30 10.22 23.71
C ILE A 398 22.80 10.86 25.01
N VAL A 399 21.90 10.96 26.00
CA VAL A 399 22.26 11.26 27.39
C VAL A 399 22.73 9.96 28.04
N ALA A 400 24.03 9.69 27.98
CA ALA A 400 24.62 8.42 28.44
C ALA A 400 24.30 8.08 29.91
N ASP A 401 24.23 9.09 30.78
CA ASP A 401 23.93 8.92 32.21
C ASP A 401 22.46 8.55 32.48
N GLU A 402 21.56 8.84 31.54
CA GLU A 402 20.13 8.51 31.61
C GLU A 402 19.78 7.28 30.76
N SER A 403 20.74 6.77 29.99
CA SER A 403 20.58 5.56 29.17
C SER A 403 20.97 4.33 29.98
N VAL A 404 20.16 3.28 29.90
CA VAL A 404 20.35 2.06 30.69
C VAL A 404 20.19 0.82 29.82
N TRP A 405 20.66 -0.33 30.30
CA TRP A 405 20.40 -1.60 29.66
C TRP A 405 19.91 -2.63 30.67
N THR A 406 19.07 -3.56 30.22
CA THR A 406 18.53 -4.65 31.04
C THR A 406 18.71 -5.98 30.32
N LEU A 407 18.78 -7.06 31.09
CA LEU A 407 18.84 -8.43 30.57
C LEU A 407 17.67 -9.24 31.11
N GLU A 408 16.75 -9.61 30.22
CA GLU A 408 15.56 -10.39 30.57
C GLU A 408 15.77 -11.86 30.24
N ASN A 409 15.45 -12.73 31.22
CA ASN A 409 15.55 -14.19 31.10
C ASN A 409 16.92 -14.72 30.63
N GLY A 410 17.96 -13.89 30.72
CA GLY A 410 19.30 -14.17 30.20
C GLY A 410 19.40 -14.17 28.67
N ARG A 411 18.34 -13.82 27.94
CA ARG A 411 18.27 -13.96 26.47
C ARG A 411 17.94 -12.68 25.73
N ILE A 412 17.21 -11.75 26.34
CA ILE A 412 16.83 -10.51 25.66
C ILE A 412 17.60 -9.40 26.34
N LEU A 413 18.54 -8.79 25.60
CA LEU A 413 19.27 -7.61 26.04
C LEU A 413 18.56 -6.38 25.49
N THR A 414 18.02 -5.55 26.37
CA THR A 414 17.32 -4.33 25.99
C THR A 414 18.16 -3.11 26.36
N LEU A 415 18.41 -2.23 25.40
CA LEU A 415 19.05 -0.92 25.60
C LEU A 415 17.96 0.14 25.56
N TYR A 416 17.86 0.95 26.61
CA TYR A 416 17.03 2.15 26.69
C TYR A 416 17.94 3.36 26.56
N LEU A 417 17.87 4.04 25.43
CA LEU A 417 18.77 5.13 25.07
C LEU A 417 18.00 6.45 25.15
N GLN A 418 18.33 7.30 26.11
CA GLN A 418 17.73 8.63 26.23
C GLN A 418 18.33 9.55 25.16
N LYS A 419 17.50 10.14 24.29
CA LYS A 419 17.98 11.08 23.28
C LYS A 419 18.44 12.37 23.93
N GLU A 420 19.56 12.92 23.46
CA GLU A 420 19.98 14.25 23.90
C GLU A 420 19.12 15.36 23.27
N HIS A 421 18.60 15.11 22.06
CA HIS A 421 17.70 16.02 21.37
C HIS A 421 16.28 15.43 21.35
N GLU A 422 15.43 15.93 22.24
CA GLU A 422 14.00 15.57 22.24
C GLU A 422 13.34 15.97 20.92
N GLY A 423 12.53 15.07 20.36
CA GLY A 423 11.89 15.23 19.06
C GLY A 423 12.77 14.84 17.87
N ALA A 424 14.07 14.55 18.06
CA ALA A 424 14.91 14.05 16.98
C ALA A 424 14.53 12.61 16.62
N ARG A 425 14.13 12.38 15.36
CA ARG A 425 13.79 11.05 14.84
C ARG A 425 15.04 10.36 14.31
N TRP A 426 15.38 9.20 14.87
CA TRP A 426 16.48 8.37 14.39
C TRP A 426 16.00 7.57 13.17
N ALA A 427 16.75 7.58 12.07
CA ALA A 427 16.40 6.75 10.91
C ALA A 427 16.86 5.29 11.10
N THR A 428 17.87 5.09 11.94
CA THR A 428 18.54 3.83 12.27
C THR A 428 19.01 3.89 13.73
N VAL A 429 19.33 2.77 14.37
CA VAL A 429 19.95 2.80 15.71
C VAL A 429 21.38 3.32 15.62
N PHE A 430 22.13 2.84 14.63
CA PHE A 430 23.55 3.15 14.45
C PHE A 430 23.77 4.10 13.27
N ALA A 431 24.84 4.91 13.33
CA ALA A 431 25.22 5.84 12.27
C ALA A 431 25.47 5.13 10.93
N ASN A 432 25.91 3.87 10.99
CA ASN A 432 25.96 3.00 9.84
C ASN A 432 24.65 2.21 9.79
N ASP A 433 23.88 2.40 8.74
CA ASP A 433 22.65 1.66 8.50
C ASP A 433 22.97 0.17 8.29
N ASP A 434 22.45 -0.68 9.18
CA ASP A 434 22.56 -2.14 9.14
C ASP A 434 21.30 -2.81 8.58
N GLY A 435 20.33 -2.02 8.08
CA GLY A 435 19.13 -2.48 7.41
C GLY A 435 18.02 -2.97 8.34
N VAL A 436 18.19 -2.84 9.65
CA VAL A 436 17.21 -3.21 10.67
C VAL A 436 16.19 -2.09 10.84
N LEU A 437 14.94 -2.36 10.46
CA LEU A 437 13.87 -1.38 10.52
C LEU A 437 13.35 -1.22 11.95
N GLU A 438 12.83 -0.02 12.22
CA GLU A 438 12.07 0.20 13.44
C GLU A 438 10.82 -0.67 13.45
N THR A 439 10.60 -1.31 14.59
CA THR A 439 9.47 -2.20 14.87
C THR A 439 8.49 -1.49 15.82
N MET A 440 7.26 -2.01 15.94
CA MET A 440 6.35 -1.56 17.00
C MET A 440 6.60 -2.35 18.29
N ASP A 441 6.35 -1.71 19.43
CA ASP A 441 6.44 -2.39 20.72
C ASP A 441 5.37 -3.50 20.83
N SER A 442 5.76 -4.65 21.38
CA SER A 442 4.88 -5.83 21.46
C SER A 442 3.70 -5.63 22.42
N ASN A 443 3.85 -4.81 23.47
CA ASN A 443 2.75 -4.49 24.37
C ASN A 443 1.82 -3.44 23.75
N GLU A 444 2.36 -2.45 23.06
CA GLU A 444 1.55 -1.48 22.30
C GLU A 444 0.71 -2.16 21.23
N PHE A 445 1.29 -3.12 20.50
CA PHE A 445 0.57 -3.97 19.55
C PHE A 445 -0.52 -4.81 20.23
N ALA A 446 -0.28 -5.31 21.45
CA ALA A 446 -1.29 -6.04 22.22
C ALA A 446 -2.45 -5.14 22.66
N VAL A 447 -2.18 -3.89 23.04
CA VAL A 447 -3.21 -2.90 23.41
C VAL A 447 -4.04 -2.49 22.19
N ILE A 448 -3.39 -2.26 21.04
CA ILE A 448 -4.08 -1.97 19.78
C ILE A 448 -4.98 -3.15 19.39
N ARG A 449 -4.48 -4.38 19.54
CA ARG A 449 -5.24 -5.61 19.30
C ARG A 449 -6.44 -5.74 20.25
N GLU A 450 -6.28 -5.52 21.56
CA GLU A 450 -7.36 -5.60 22.54
C GLU A 450 -8.43 -4.52 22.30
N ARG A 451 -8.03 -3.32 21.86
CA ARG A 451 -8.96 -2.27 21.44
C ARG A 451 -9.72 -2.66 20.16
N LEU A 452 -9.06 -3.31 19.21
CA LEU A 452 -9.68 -3.83 17.99
C LEU A 452 -10.60 -5.05 18.24
N GLU A 453 -10.32 -5.86 19.26
CA GLU A 453 -11.18 -6.97 19.68
C GLU A 453 -12.58 -6.48 20.09
N LYS A 454 -12.68 -5.30 20.71
CA LYS A 454 -13.98 -4.70 21.07
C LYS A 454 -14.87 -4.37 19.87
N TYR A 455 -14.28 -4.15 18.70
CA TYR A 455 -15.01 -3.85 17.45
C TYR A 455 -15.14 -5.07 16.53
N THR A 456 -14.56 -6.21 16.91
CA THR A 456 -14.55 -7.44 16.10
C THR A 456 -15.16 -8.64 16.84
N ALA A 457 -15.53 -8.48 18.11
CA ALA A 457 -16.27 -9.46 18.90
C ALA A 457 -17.64 -9.74 18.27
N ALA A 458 -17.85 -11.01 17.89
CA ALA A 458 -19.03 -11.50 17.19
C ALA A 458 -20.18 -11.86 18.13
N ASP A 459 -20.40 -11.10 19.20
CA ASP A 459 -21.54 -11.31 20.10
C ASP A 459 -22.64 -10.29 19.78
N TYR A 460 -23.29 -10.50 18.62
CA TYR A 460 -24.59 -9.91 18.31
C TYR A 460 -25.69 -10.88 18.75
N GLU A 461 -26.24 -10.66 19.94
CA GLU A 461 -27.52 -11.25 20.37
C GLU A 461 -28.66 -10.73 19.48
N PRO A 462 -29.62 -11.58 19.04
CA PRO A 462 -30.62 -11.23 18.04
C PRO A 462 -31.84 -10.59 18.71
N HIS A 463 -31.70 -9.40 19.28
CA HIS A 463 -32.86 -8.64 19.77
C HIS A 463 -32.81 -7.19 19.30
N GLY A 464 -33.35 -6.95 18.10
CA GLY A 464 -34.31 -5.85 17.82
C GLY A 464 -34.01 -4.42 18.28
N GLN A 465 -32.76 -4.03 18.51
CA GLN A 465 -32.39 -2.64 18.80
C GLN A 465 -31.27 -2.19 17.87
N ARG A 466 -31.53 -1.03 17.25
CA ARG A 466 -30.71 -0.27 16.30
C ARG A 466 -29.21 -0.40 16.59
N ALA A 467 -28.44 -0.72 15.56
CA ALA A 467 -27.03 -0.34 15.52
C ALA A 467 -26.95 1.19 15.72
N PRO A 468 -26.07 1.71 16.59
CA PRO A 468 -25.82 3.14 16.62
C PRO A 468 -25.29 3.53 15.25
N LEU A 469 -25.96 4.48 14.60
CA LEU A 469 -25.39 5.25 13.50
C LEU A 469 -24.01 5.74 13.96
N MET A 470 -22.98 5.61 13.11
CA MET A 470 -21.76 6.40 13.26
C MET A 470 -22.18 7.88 13.27
N GLN A 471 -22.33 8.44 14.47
CA GLN A 471 -22.34 9.87 14.63
C GLN A 471 -20.93 10.39 14.30
N PRO A 472 -20.80 11.50 13.58
CA PRO A 472 -19.51 12.16 13.47
C PRO A 472 -19.07 12.56 14.88
N PHE A 473 -17.83 12.22 15.24
CA PHE A 473 -17.18 12.59 16.50
C PHE A 473 -17.19 14.11 16.68
N LEU A 474 -18.27 14.65 17.24
CA LEU A 474 -18.32 15.98 17.80
C LEU A 474 -19.24 15.92 19.02
N ASP A 475 -18.62 16.17 20.16
CA ASP A 475 -19.20 16.30 21.49
C ASP A 475 -19.46 14.98 22.24
N GLN A 476 -18.38 14.36 22.70
CA GLN A 476 -18.37 13.75 24.03
C GLN A 476 -17.01 13.97 24.70
N ASP A 477 -17.04 14.70 25.81
CA ASP A 477 -15.93 14.93 26.74
C ASP A 477 -15.38 13.60 27.29
N THR A 478 -14.51 12.95 26.54
CA THR A 478 -13.55 11.99 27.05
C THR A 478 -12.15 12.54 26.80
N GLY A 479 -11.63 13.28 27.78
CA GLY A 479 -10.23 13.72 27.83
C GLY A 479 -9.29 12.54 28.03
N GLY A 480 -9.09 11.76 26.97
CA GLY A 480 -8.11 10.68 26.89
C GLY A 480 -7.37 10.77 25.57
N ASP A 481 -6.22 11.45 25.60
CA ASP A 481 -5.06 11.36 24.72
C ASP A 481 -5.29 10.63 23.37
N MET A 482 -5.96 11.31 22.45
CA MET A 482 -6.07 10.90 21.04
C MET A 482 -4.97 11.52 20.16
N ASP A 483 -4.03 12.24 20.77
CA ASP A 483 -3.00 13.02 20.05
C ASP A 483 -1.73 12.19 19.72
N GLN A 484 -1.59 10.94 20.20
CA GLN A 484 -0.34 10.16 20.05
C GLN A 484 -0.28 9.22 18.83
N LEU A 485 -1.37 9.04 18.07
CA LEU A 485 -1.36 8.18 16.87
C LEU A 485 -1.09 8.94 15.56
N GLU A 486 -0.98 10.26 15.60
CA GLU A 486 -0.66 11.09 14.42
C GLU A 486 0.86 11.33 14.21
N GLU A 487 1.71 11.05 15.21
CA GLU A 487 3.14 11.40 15.18
C GLU A 487 4.04 10.51 14.29
N THR A 488 3.52 9.41 13.73
CA THR A 488 4.27 8.54 12.78
C THR A 488 4.24 9.04 11.32
N SER A 489 3.62 10.20 11.05
CA SER A 489 3.25 10.63 9.69
C SER A 489 4.07 11.78 9.09
N ASP A 490 5.15 12.24 9.72
CA ASP A 490 5.84 13.47 9.30
C ASP A 490 6.84 13.32 8.13
N MET A 491 6.82 12.17 7.43
CA MET A 491 7.44 12.13 6.10
C MET A 491 6.56 12.91 5.13
N ALA A 492 7.03 14.09 4.75
CA ALA A 492 6.35 14.91 3.77
C ALA A 492 6.07 14.12 2.48
N VAL A 493 4.86 14.31 1.94
CA VAL A 493 4.42 13.68 0.71
C VAL A 493 5.08 14.39 -0.45
N MET A 494 6.07 13.76 -1.08
CA MET A 494 6.69 14.33 -2.26
C MET A 494 5.82 14.04 -3.49
N PHE A 495 5.33 15.11 -4.12
CA PHE A 495 4.64 15.05 -5.40
C PHE A 495 5.63 15.20 -6.53
N SER A 496 5.58 14.29 -7.51
CA SER A 496 6.40 14.36 -8.72
C SER A 496 5.55 14.21 -9.97
N VAL A 497 5.72 15.11 -10.93
CA VAL A 497 5.22 14.97 -12.30
C VAL A 497 6.22 14.11 -13.06
N ARG A 498 5.74 13.04 -13.68
CA ARG A 498 6.57 12.02 -14.32
C ARG A 498 6.10 11.72 -15.72
N SER A 499 7.06 11.41 -16.59
CA SER A 499 6.80 10.94 -17.96
C SER A 499 6.26 9.51 -17.94
N TRP A 500 5.15 9.26 -18.62
CA TRP A 500 4.55 7.93 -18.78
C TRP A 500 5.49 6.93 -19.47
N ASN A 501 6.29 7.39 -20.44
CA ASN A 501 7.11 6.49 -21.24
C ASN A 501 8.40 6.08 -20.53
N THR A 502 8.91 6.95 -19.64
CA THR A 502 10.22 6.75 -19.02
C THR A 502 10.15 6.61 -17.51
N GLY A 503 9.11 7.11 -16.84
CA GLY A 503 9.03 7.17 -15.38
C GLY A 503 9.82 8.33 -14.76
N GLU A 504 10.66 9.01 -15.56
CA GLU A 504 11.54 10.08 -15.09
C GLU A 504 10.74 11.29 -14.58
N ALA A 505 11.20 11.86 -13.47
CA ALA A 505 10.61 13.05 -12.87
C ALA A 505 10.94 14.29 -13.71
N GLU A 506 9.90 14.96 -14.21
CA GLU A 506 9.98 16.25 -14.91
C GLU A 506 9.97 17.44 -13.94
N ALA A 507 9.24 17.29 -12.84
CA ALA A 507 9.15 18.27 -11.76
C ALA A 507 8.80 17.57 -10.45
N SER A 508 9.32 18.07 -9.32
CA SER A 508 9.00 17.57 -7.97
C SER A 508 8.77 18.72 -7.00
N SER A 509 7.82 18.54 -6.09
CA SER A 509 7.56 19.40 -4.94
C SER A 509 7.39 18.54 -3.70
N VAL A 510 7.83 19.07 -2.56
CA VAL A 510 7.41 18.59 -1.24
C VAL A 510 6.07 19.23 -0.89
#